data_AF-A0A0R3RNE1-F1
#
_entry.id   AF-A0A0R3RNE1-F1
#
_cell.length_a   1.000
_cell.length_b   1.000
_cell.length_c   1.000
_cell.angle_alpha   90.00
_cell.angle_beta   90.00
_cell.angle_gamma   90.00
#
_symmetry.space_group_name_H-M   'P 1'
#
loop_
_entity.id
_entity.type
_entity.pdbx_description
1 polymer ?
#
loop_
_entity_poly.entity_id
_entity_poly.type
_entity_poly.pdbx_seq_one_letter_code
_entity_poly.pdbx_strand_id
1 'polypeptide(L)'
;MLERIVLVNGSCLSNIYDVTRNGTTVATIRAVYSLTKRNMATAIRKERDTFGELQVPADRYYGAQTARSMMNFKIGGPEERMPLPVIHAFGILKKAAALVNKEYGLDQKIVDAISKAAG
;
A
#
# COMPACT_ATOMS: atom_id res chain seq x y z
N MET A 1 13.64 -5.52 -12.23
CA MET A 1 14.55 -5.17 -11.13
C MET A 1 14.56 -3.65 -11.02
N LEU A 2 13.53 -3.07 -10.40
CA LEU A 2 13.38 -1.62 -10.26
C LEU A 2 13.24 -1.31 -8.76
N GLU A 3 14.31 -0.78 -8.18
CA GLU A 3 14.31 -0.28 -6.81
C GLU A 3 13.37 0.93 -6.70
N ARG A 4 12.37 0.84 -5.83
CA ARG A 4 11.50 1.96 -5.50
C ARG A 4 12.21 2.89 -4.53
N ILE A 5 12.52 4.09 -5.00
CA ILE A 5 12.80 5.27 -4.17
C ILE A 5 11.53 5.61 -3.38
N VAL A 6 11.62 5.62 -2.06
CA VAL A 6 10.60 6.17 -1.15
C VAL A 6 11.12 7.51 -0.67
N LEU A 7 10.53 8.61 -1.16
CA LEU A 7 10.78 9.96 -0.65
C LEU A 7 9.87 10.20 0.56
N VAL A 8 10.47 10.44 1.73
CA VAL A 8 9.79 10.99 2.91
C VAL A 8 10.50 12.28 3.29
N ASN A 9 9.78 13.41 3.25
CA ASN A 9 10.15 14.72 3.79
C ASN A 9 11.43 15.38 3.25
N GLY A 10 11.47 15.67 1.95
CA GLY A 10 12.25 16.80 1.39
C GLY A 10 13.75 16.86 1.68
N SER A 11 14.36 15.80 2.22
CA SER A 11 15.77 15.72 2.54
C SER A 11 16.38 14.61 1.70
N CYS A 12 17.29 15.00 0.82
CA CYS A 12 18.10 14.11 -0.01
C CYS A 12 18.90 13.18 0.91
N LEU A 13 18.42 11.96 1.13
CA LEU A 13 19.28 10.85 1.55
C LEU A 13 20.01 10.31 0.32
N SER A 14 20.92 11.13 -0.23
CA SER A 14 22.07 10.60 -0.95
C SER A 14 22.95 9.87 0.05
N ASN A 15 23.31 8.62 -0.25
CA ASN A 15 24.17 7.72 0.55
C ASN A 15 23.51 6.91 1.68
N ILE A 16 22.87 5.80 1.28
CA ILE A 16 22.81 4.57 2.09
C ILE A 16 23.97 3.60 1.73
N TYR A 17 24.70 3.83 0.63
CA TYR A 17 25.70 2.89 0.11
C TYR A 17 27.14 3.08 0.62
N ASP A 18 27.43 4.07 1.49
CA ASP A 18 28.79 4.33 1.99
C ASP A 18 29.08 3.74 3.38
N VAL A 19 28.59 2.53 3.66
CA VAL A 19 28.90 1.81 4.90
C VAL A 19 29.61 0.49 4.59
N THR A 20 30.83 0.58 4.07
CA THR A 20 31.76 -0.57 4.00
C THR A 20 33.15 -0.21 4.53
N ARG A 21 33.23 0.16 5.81
CA ARG A 21 34.41 -0.15 6.65
C ARG A 21 33.90 -0.46 8.06
N ASN A 22 34.23 -1.64 8.56
CA ASN A 22 33.95 -2.18 9.92
C ASN A 22 32.70 -3.07 9.98
N GLY A 23 32.93 -4.38 9.91
CA GLY A 23 31.93 -5.45 9.73
C GLY A 23 31.03 -5.76 10.94
N THR A 24 30.20 -4.81 11.36
CA THR A 24 29.19 -4.99 12.44
C THR A 24 27.74 -4.66 12.02
N THR A 25 27.44 -4.56 10.72
CA THR A 25 26.36 -3.68 10.26
C THR A 25 25.04 -4.34 9.84
N VAL A 26 24.97 -5.65 9.54
CA VAL A 26 23.71 -6.25 9.03
C VAL A 26 22.65 -6.41 10.13
N ALA A 27 23.04 -6.80 11.34
CA ALA A 27 22.12 -6.98 12.47
C ALA A 27 21.54 -5.65 12.95
N THR A 28 22.39 -4.60 13.01
CA THR A 28 21.98 -3.25 13.42
C THR A 28 21.04 -2.62 12.39
N ILE A 29 21.33 -2.74 11.09
CA ILE A 29 20.43 -2.25 10.03
C ILE A 29 19.07 -2.97 10.09
N ARG A 30 19.06 -4.30 10.27
CA ARG A 30 17.82 -5.07 10.44
C ARG A 30 17.05 -4.66 11.69
N ALA A 31 17.74 -4.42 12.80
CA ALA A 31 17.12 -3.97 14.05
C ALA A 31 16.46 -2.59 13.88
N VAL A 32 17.17 -1.62 13.29
CA VAL A 32 16.66 -0.29 13.01
C VAL A 32 15.48 -0.32 12.03
N TYR A 33 15.57 -1.09 10.94
CA TYR A 33 14.45 -1.31 10.01
C TYR A 33 13.24 -1.94 10.70
N SER A 34 13.45 -2.91 11.60
CA SER A 34 12.36 -3.54 12.35
C SER A 34 11.68 -2.57 13.34
N LEU A 35 12.41 -1.57 13.84
CA LEU A 35 11.91 -0.57 14.79
C LEU A 35 11.10 0.50 14.06
N THR A 36 11.62 1.03 12.96
CA THR A 36 10.90 2.01 12.12
C THR A 36 9.67 1.41 11.46
N LYS A 37 9.74 0.15 11.01
CA LYS A 37 8.56 -0.58 10.48
C LYS A 37 7.47 -0.76 11.53
N ARG A 38 7.82 -1.00 12.81
CA ARG A 38 6.85 -1.07 13.91
C ARG A 38 6.19 0.28 14.19
N ASN A 39 6.95 1.37 14.19
CA ASN A 39 6.41 2.71 14.41
C ASN A 39 5.48 3.21 13.29
N MET A 40 5.67 2.78 12.04
CA MET A 40 4.71 3.08 10.96
C MET A 40 3.44 2.23 11.07
N ALA A 41 3.53 0.96 11.51
CA ALA A 41 2.36 0.12 11.74
C ALA A 41 1.46 0.65 12.87
N THR A 42 1.96 1.52 13.74
CA THR A 42 1.19 2.19 14.80
C THR A 42 0.52 3.49 14.36
N ALA A 43 0.86 4.06 13.19
CA ALA A 43 0.19 5.25 12.70
C ALA A 43 -1.22 4.88 12.20
N ILE A 44 -2.24 5.57 12.72
CA ILE A 44 -3.66 5.33 12.41
C ILE A 44 -4.23 6.56 11.70
N ARG A 45 -5.04 6.33 10.66
CA ARG A 45 -5.88 7.34 10.02
C ARG A 45 -7.36 7.05 10.28
N LYS A 46 -8.16 8.10 10.48
CA LYS A 46 -9.62 7.99 10.62
C LYS A 46 -10.28 8.12 9.24
N GLU A 47 -11.13 7.18 8.89
CA GLU A 47 -11.96 7.23 7.68
C GLU A 47 -13.43 7.03 8.04
N ARG A 48 -14.33 7.58 7.21
CA ARG A 48 -15.77 7.47 7.37
C ARG A 48 -16.38 6.68 6.21
N ASP A 49 -17.21 5.71 6.56
CA ASP A 49 -18.10 4.98 5.64
C ASP A 49 -19.57 5.29 6.03
N THR A 50 -20.53 4.75 5.29
CA THR A 50 -21.97 4.80 5.56
C THR A 50 -22.36 4.38 6.98
N PHE A 51 -21.62 3.44 7.59
CA PHE A 51 -21.81 2.99 8.97
C PHE A 51 -21.08 3.84 10.04
N GLY A 52 -20.42 4.93 9.65
CA GLY A 52 -19.72 5.84 10.56
C GLY A 52 -18.19 5.80 10.44
N GLU A 53 -17.52 6.40 11.42
CA GLU A 53 -16.06 6.50 11.47
C GLU A 53 -15.39 5.19 11.90
N LEU A 54 -14.22 4.91 11.32
CA LEU A 54 -13.40 3.74 11.62
C LEU A 54 -11.91 4.09 11.57
N GLN A 55 -11.16 3.52 12.50
CA GLN A 55 -9.71 3.62 12.54
C GLN A 55 -9.07 2.60 11.61
N VAL A 56 -8.20 3.07 10.72
CA VAL A 56 -7.53 2.25 9.69
C VAL A 56 -6.02 2.49 9.77
N PRO A 57 -5.17 1.45 9.68
CA PRO A 57 -3.73 1.62 9.65
C PRO A 57 -3.27 2.49 8.48
N ALA A 58 -2.38 3.46 8.75
CA ALA A 58 -1.92 4.41 7.75
C ALA A 58 -0.93 3.81 6.74
N ASP A 59 -0.31 2.68 7.07
CA ASP A 59 0.61 1.93 6.20
C ASP A 59 -0.10 1.11 5.11
N ARG A 60 -1.44 1.09 5.09
CA ARG A 60 -2.25 0.26 4.19
C ARG A 60 -3.10 1.08 3.22
N TYR A 61 -3.19 0.58 1.99
CA TYR A 61 -3.97 1.21 0.92
C TYR A 61 -5.49 0.97 1.00
N TYR A 62 -5.94 -0.03 1.75
CA TYR A 62 -7.38 -0.31 1.89
C TYR A 62 -8.04 0.71 2.81
N GLY A 63 -9.35 0.93 2.63
CA GLY A 63 -10.13 1.89 3.43
C GLY A 63 -11.05 1.26 4.48
N ALA A 64 -11.95 2.09 5.03
CA ALA A 64 -12.89 1.73 6.08
C ALA A 64 -13.79 0.52 5.74
N GLN A 65 -14.24 0.40 4.48
CA GLN A 65 -15.09 -0.71 4.04
C GLN A 65 -14.36 -2.06 4.18
N THR A 66 -13.13 -2.15 3.67
CA THR A 66 -12.30 -3.36 3.79
C THR A 66 -11.94 -3.64 5.25
N ALA A 67 -11.62 -2.61 6.02
CA ALA A 67 -11.33 -2.75 7.45
C ALA A 67 -12.52 -3.36 8.21
N ARG A 68 -13.75 -2.89 7.93
CA ARG A 68 -14.97 -3.44 8.51
C ARG A 68 -15.23 -4.88 8.07
N SER A 69 -15.00 -5.18 6.80
CA SER A 69 -15.11 -6.55 6.27
C SER A 69 -14.17 -7.51 7.00
N MET A 70 -12.91 -7.12 7.23
CA MET A 70 -11.96 -7.93 8.01
C MET A 70 -12.36 -8.11 9.48
N MET A 71 -13.11 -7.17 10.06
CA MET A 71 -13.64 -7.31 11.43
C MET A 71 -14.80 -8.30 11.48
N ASN A 72 -15.66 -8.29 10.45
CA ASN A 72 -16.88 -9.10 10.38
C ASN A 72 -16.62 -10.53 9.91
N PHE A 73 -15.67 -10.74 9.00
CA PHE A 73 -15.43 -12.03 8.34
C PHE A 73 -14.06 -12.61 8.69
N LYS A 74 -13.86 -12.96 9.96
CA LYS A 74 -12.62 -13.59 10.46
C LYS A 74 -12.69 -15.12 10.39
N ILE A 75 -13.11 -15.65 9.25
CA ILE A 75 -13.26 -17.09 9.02
C ILE A 75 -12.09 -17.59 8.15
N GLY A 76 -11.70 -18.86 8.31
CA GLY A 76 -10.86 -19.53 7.31
C GLY A 76 -9.33 -19.31 7.36
N GLY A 77 -8.84 -18.53 8.31
CA GLY A 77 -7.40 -18.33 8.49
C GLY A 77 -6.69 -17.76 7.25
N PRO A 78 -5.37 -17.95 7.13
CA PRO A 78 -4.60 -17.46 5.98
C PRO A 78 -4.86 -18.19 4.67
N GLU A 79 -5.36 -19.42 4.72
CA GLU A 79 -5.54 -20.30 3.57
C GLU A 79 -6.80 -19.96 2.77
N GLU A 80 -7.86 -19.50 3.42
CA GLU A 80 -9.10 -19.04 2.76
C GLU A 80 -9.04 -17.58 2.28
N ARG A 81 -7.84 -17.00 2.17
CA ARG A 81 -7.68 -15.67 1.58
C ARG A 81 -8.01 -15.69 0.09
N MET A 82 -8.51 -14.56 -0.40
CA MET A 82 -8.77 -14.37 -1.82
C MET A 82 -7.51 -14.69 -2.65
N PRO A 83 -7.59 -15.60 -3.64
CA PRO A 83 -6.43 -15.96 -4.45
C PRO A 83 -5.84 -14.75 -5.20
N LEU A 84 -4.52 -14.68 -5.27
CA LEU A 84 -3.81 -13.61 -6.00
C LEU A 84 -4.26 -13.43 -7.46
N PRO A 85 -4.55 -14.50 -8.24
CA PRO A 85 -5.04 -14.35 -9.61
C PRO A 85 -6.34 -13.53 -9.69
N VAL A 86 -7.23 -13.67 -8.71
CA VAL A 86 -8.48 -12.90 -8.65
C VAL A 86 -8.20 -11.43 -8.38
N ILE A 87 -7.26 -11.13 -7.48
CA ILE A 87 -6.83 -9.77 -7.17
C ILE A 87 -6.22 -9.09 -8.41
N HIS A 88 -5.37 -9.79 -9.16
CA HIS A 88 -4.82 -9.28 -10.42
C HIS A 88 -5.89 -9.07 -11.48
N ALA A 89 -6.85 -9.98 -11.60
CA ALA A 89 -7.98 -9.82 -12.51
C ALA A 89 -8.79 -8.56 -12.20
N PHE A 90 -9.00 -8.22 -10.93
CA PHE A 90 -9.64 -6.95 -10.54
C PHE A 90 -8.84 -5.71 -10.98
N GLY A 91 -7.50 -5.76 -10.90
CA GLY A 91 -6.65 -4.70 -11.43
C GLY A 91 -6.91 -4.46 -12.92
N ILE A 92 -6.82 -5.52 -13.72
CA ILE A 92 -7.07 -5.47 -15.17
C ILE A 92 -8.48 -4.95 -15.47
N LEU A 93 -9.49 -5.47 -14.76
CA LEU A 93 -10.89 -5.05 -14.91
C LEU A 93 -11.06 -3.55 -14.64
N LYS A 94 -10.47 -3.03 -13.55
CA LYS A 94 -10.58 -1.61 -13.20
C LYS A 94 -9.80 -0.70 -14.14
N LYS A 95 -8.67 -1.16 -14.69
CA LYS A 95 -7.96 -0.47 -15.76
C LYS A 95 -8.83 -0.36 -17.01
N ALA A 96 -9.40 -1.46 -17.47
CA ALA A 96 -10.29 -1.48 -18.64
C ALA A 96 -11.51 -0.55 -18.43
N ALA A 97 -12.13 -0.61 -17.25
CA ALA A 97 -13.25 0.28 -16.91
C ALA A 97 -12.86 1.76 -16.93
N ALA A 98 -11.68 2.12 -16.42
CA ALA A 98 -11.20 3.50 -16.46
C ALA A 98 -10.96 4.00 -17.89
N LEU A 99 -10.39 3.13 -18.75
CA LEU A 99 -10.15 3.46 -20.16
C LEU A 99 -11.45 3.69 -20.92
N VAL A 100 -12.47 2.84 -20.72
CA VAL A 100 -13.79 3.03 -21.34
C VAL A 100 -14.45 4.30 -20.79
N ASN A 101 -14.42 4.52 -19.47
CA ASN A 101 -15.06 5.69 -18.86
C ASN A 101 -14.40 7.02 -19.25
N LYS A 102 -13.17 7.01 -19.74
CA LYS A 102 -12.54 8.19 -20.36
C LYS A 102 -13.40 8.76 -21.49
N GLU A 103 -13.96 7.89 -22.32
CA GLU A 103 -14.81 8.29 -23.46
C GLU A 103 -16.15 8.89 -23.01
N TYR A 104 -16.59 8.54 -21.79
CA TYR A 104 -17.82 9.04 -21.17
C TYR A 104 -17.59 10.25 -20.25
N GLY A 105 -16.40 10.87 -20.29
CA GLY A 105 -16.12 12.13 -19.57
C GLY A 105 -15.36 11.98 -18.26
N LEU A 106 -14.72 10.83 -18.00
CA LEU A 106 -13.79 10.71 -16.87
C LEU A 106 -12.50 11.48 -17.16
N ASP A 107 -12.04 12.29 -16.19
CA ASP A 107 -10.84 13.11 -16.31
C ASP A 107 -9.59 12.26 -16.60
N GLN A 108 -8.78 12.71 -17.56
CA GLN A 108 -7.58 12.02 -18.02
C GLN A 108 -6.59 11.74 -16.88
N LYS A 109 -6.39 12.66 -15.94
CA LYS A 109 -5.47 12.49 -14.80
C LYS A 109 -5.93 11.34 -13.90
N ILE A 110 -7.25 11.18 -13.74
CA ILE A 110 -7.83 10.08 -12.95
C ILE A 110 -7.65 8.76 -13.70
N VAL A 111 -7.91 8.74 -15.01
CA VAL A 111 -7.71 7.56 -15.87
C VAL A 111 -6.26 7.07 -15.79
N ASP A 112 -5.30 7.98 -15.88
CA ASP A 112 -3.87 7.67 -15.84
C ASP A 112 -3.45 7.17 -14.45
N ALA A 113 -3.96 7.80 -13.38
CA ALA A 113 -3.70 7.36 -12.01
C ALA A 113 -4.22 5.93 -11.75
N ILE A 114 -5.46 5.64 -12.17
CA ILE A 114 -6.05 4.30 -12.02
C ILE A 114 -5.27 3.28 -12.86
N SER A 115 -4.96 3.62 -14.11
CA SER A 115 -4.25 2.72 -15.03
C SER A 115 -2.84 2.39 -14.56
N LYS A 116 -2.15 3.34 -13.91
CA LYS A 116 -0.84 3.14 -13.30
C LYS A 116 -0.90 2.33 -12.01
N ALA A 117 -1.97 2.47 -11.22
CA ALA A 117 -2.14 1.72 -9.98
C ALA A 117 -2.57 0.26 -10.20
N ALA A 118 -3.26 -0.01 -11.31
CA ALA A 118 -3.82 -1.31 -11.65
C ALA A 118 -2.83 -2.29 -12.31
N GLY A 119 -1.60 -1.85 -12.64
CA GLY A 119 -0.58 -2.62 -13.36
C GLY A 119 0.70 -2.84 -12.56
#